data_AF-A0A966WW69-F1
#
_entry.id   AF-A0A966WW69-F1
#
_cell.length_a   1.000
_cell.length_b   1.000
_cell.length_c   1.000
_cell.angle_alpha   90.00
_cell.angle_beta   90.00
_cell.angle_gamma   90.00
#
_symmetry.space_group_name_H-M   'P 1'
#
loop_
_entity.id
_entity.type
_entity.pdbx_description
1 polymer ?
#
loop_
_entity_poly.entity_id
_entity_poly.type
_entity_poly.pdbx_seq_one_letter_code
_entity_poly.pdbx_strand_id
1 'polypeptide(L)' 'MEIGLYDQQGILRFAGRDGADCRAYAELFALEEGSFSLESLRVGQGDANGLESPLPLKTMPRQASQPSAQQPA' A
#
# COMPACT_ATOMS: atom_id res chain seq x y z
N MET A 1 15.52 18.70 2.17
CA MET A 1 15.05 17.52 1.43
C MET A 1 14.75 16.49 2.48
N GLU A 2 13.51 16.06 2.61
CA GLU A 2 13.12 15.14 3.68
C GLU A 2 13.66 13.73 3.40
N ILE A 3 13.99 13.00 4.46
CA ILE A 3 14.52 11.63 4.40
C ILE A 3 13.56 10.71 5.16
N GLY A 4 13.22 9.58 4.58
CA GLY A 4 12.41 8.53 5.20
C GLY A 4 13.29 7.40 5.70
N LEU A 5 12.99 6.89 6.90
CA LEU A 5 13.53 5.66 7.45
C LEU A 5 12.55 4.51 7.17
N TYR A 6 13.01 3.53 6.41
CA TYR A 6 12.26 2.36 6.01
C TYR A 6 12.79 1.12 6.73
N ASP A 7 11.90 0.27 7.23
CA ASP A 7 12.24 -1.03 7.81
C ASP A 7 12.62 -2.05 6.71
N GLN A 8 13.13 -3.24 7.08
CA GLN A 8 13.43 -4.34 6.15
C GLN A 8 12.24 -4.76 5.27
N GLN A 9 11.01 -4.51 5.75
CA GLN A 9 9.79 -4.76 4.99
C GLN A 9 9.43 -3.65 3.99
N GLY A 10 10.26 -2.61 3.86
CA GLY A 10 9.99 -1.44 3.02
C GLY A 10 8.91 -0.51 3.58
N ILE A 11 8.58 -0.63 4.87
CA ILE A 11 7.57 0.20 5.53
C ILE A 11 8.22 1.47 6.06
N LEU A 12 7.68 2.64 5.71
CA LEU A 12 8.11 3.92 6.27
C LEU A 12 7.77 3.98 7.77
N ARG A 13 8.79 4.02 8.61
CA ARG A 13 8.65 4.11 10.07
C ARG A 13 8.71 5.55 10.56
N PHE A 14 9.57 6.37 9.94
CA PHE A 14 9.78 7.76 10.33
C PHE A 14 10.20 8.63 9.13
N ALA A 15 9.77 9.89 9.12
CA ALA A 15 10.18 10.90 8.14
C ALA A 15 10.85 12.07 8.85
N GLY A 16 12.15 12.24 8.61
CA GLY A 16 12.98 13.27 9.21
C GLY A 16 13.36 14.36 8.22
N ARG A 17 13.83 15.50 8.74
CA ARG A 17 14.32 16.63 7.93
C ARG A 17 15.64 16.34 7.22
N ASP A 18 16.43 15.40 7.76
CA ASP A 18 17.72 14.94 7.25
C ASP A 18 17.99 13.51 7.75
N GLY A 19 19.02 12.85 7.20
CA GLY A 19 19.46 11.53 7.66
C GLY A 19 19.92 11.50 9.13
N ALA A 20 20.41 12.62 9.69
CA ALA A 20 20.74 12.71 11.12
C ALA A 20 19.50 12.54 12.01
N ASP A 21 18.37 13.14 11.61
CA ASP A 21 17.09 13.05 12.33
C ASP A 21 16.57 11.60 12.30
N CYS A 22 16.72 10.91 11.15
CA CYS A 22 16.36 9.51 10.99
C CYS A 22 17.25 8.56 11.82
N ARG A 23 18.56 8.82 11.90
CA ARG A 23 19.48 8.05 12.74
C ARG A 23 19.17 8.23 14.23
N ALA A 24 18.90 9.45 14.66
CA ALA A 24 18.49 9.71 16.04
C ALA A 24 17.23 8.92 16.41
N TYR A 25 16.25 8.85 15.50
CA TYR A 25 15.09 7.97 15.69
C TYR A 25 15.51 6.48 15.79
N ALA A 26 16.38 5.99 14.91
CA ALA A 26 16.86 4.61 14.96
C ALA A 26 17.54 4.27 16.30
N GLU A 27 18.37 5.18 16.81
CA GLU A 27 19.07 5.03 18.10
C GLU A 27 18.09 5.00 19.27
N LEU A 28 17.07 5.86 19.28
CA LEU A 28 16.05 5.90 20.34
C LEU A 28 15.27 4.58 20.46
N PHE A 29 15.10 3.86 19.35
CA PHE A 29 14.37 2.59 19.30
C PHE A 29 15.29 1.37 19.19
N ALA A 30 16.61 1.55 19.32
CA ALA A 30 17.61 0.49 19.19
C ALA A 30 17.44 -0.37 17.92
N LEU A 31 17.15 0.27 16.78
CA LEU A 31 17.13 -0.39 15.48
C LEU A 31 18.55 -0.84 15.13
N GLU A 32 18.69 -2.07 14.64
CA GLU A 32 19.99 -2.62 14.25
C GLU A 32 20.53 -1.92 13.00
N GLU A 33 21.83 -1.59 12.99
CA GLU A 33 22.47 -1.05 11.79
C GLU A 33 22.36 -2.06 10.65
N GLY A 34 21.72 -1.65 9.55
CA GLY A 34 21.42 -2.53 8.42
C GLY A 34 20.03 -3.17 8.45
N SER A 35 19.26 -2.99 9.52
CA SER A 35 17.83 -3.34 9.55
C SER A 35 16.91 -2.24 9.02
N PHE A 36 17.47 -1.12 8.58
CA PHE A 36 16.72 0.01 8.04
C PHE A 36 17.48 0.67 6.88
N SER A 37 16.71 1.30 5.99
CA SER A 37 17.21 2.06 4.84
C SER A 37 16.75 3.51 4.92
N LEU A 38 17.62 4.43 4.53
CA LEU A 38 17.32 5.86 4.46
C LEU A 38 17.16 6.30 3.00
N GLU A 39 15.95 6.72 2.62
CA GLU A 39 15.65 7.16 1.25
C GLU A 39 15.12 8.58 1.22
N SER A 40 15.39 9.32 0.14
CA SER A 40 14.95 10.71 0.02
C SER A 40 13.47 10.78 -0.35
N LEU A 41 12.67 11.43 0.48
CA LEU A 41 11.25 11.67 0.21
C LEU A 41 11.12 12.80 -0.82
N ARG A 42 10.88 12.44 -2.08
CA ARG A 42 10.51 13.42 -3.10
C ARG A 42 9.03 13.78 -2.90
N VAL A 43 8.77 14.99 -2.40
CA VAL A 43 7.44 15.60 -2.43
C VAL A 43 7.08 15.82 -3.90
N GLY A 44 6.24 14.94 -4.43
CA GLY A 44 5.75 15.02 -5.79
C GLY A 44 6.46 14.08 -6.76
N GLN A 45 6.12 12.80 -6.68
CA GLN A 45 5.73 12.04 -7.87
C GLN A 45 4.99 10.78 -7.42
N GLY A 46 3.68 10.88 -7.32
CA GLY A 46 2.84 9.70 -7.44
C GLY A 46 2.98 9.17 -8.86
N ASP A 47 3.91 8.26 -9.09
CA ASP A 47 3.93 7.46 -10.30
C ASP A 47 3.72 5.99 -9.90
N ALA A 48 2.46 5.59 -10.03
CA ALA A 48 2.05 4.36 -10.67
C ALA A 48 2.94 3.12 -10.44
N ASN A 49 2.67 2.33 -9.40
CA ASN A 49 2.65 0.85 -9.48
C ASN A 49 2.16 0.21 -8.15
N GLY A 50 0.95 0.54 -7.74
CA GLY A 50 0.16 -0.31 -6.84
C GLY A 50 -0.70 -1.23 -7.69
N LEU A 51 -0.11 -2.34 -8.12
CA LEU A 51 -0.73 -3.45 -8.81
C LEU A 51 -2.08 -3.84 -8.18
N GLU A 52 -3.17 -3.36 -8.76
CA GLU A 52 -4.51 -3.91 -8.58
C GLU A 52 -4.49 -5.41 -8.92
N SER A 53 -4.48 -6.24 -7.89
CA SER A 53 -4.73 -7.69 -7.99
C SER A 53 -6.24 -7.94 -8.18
N PRO A 54 -6.67 -9.13 -8.63
CA PRO A 54 -6.87 -9.52 -10.02
C PRO A 54 -8.37 -9.70 -10.36
N LEU A 55 -8.72 -9.56 -11.65
CA LEU A 55 -9.98 -9.98 -12.31
C LEU A 55 -11.29 -9.32 -11.82
N PRO A 56 -11.96 -8.47 -12.63
CA PRO A 56 -13.40 -8.33 -12.47
C PRO A 56 -14.04 -9.69 -12.79
N LEU A 57 -14.67 -10.27 -11.77
CA LEU A 57 -15.59 -11.39 -11.81
C LEU A 57 -16.31 -11.39 -13.17
N LYS A 58 -16.15 -12.44 -13.98
CA LYS A 58 -17.05 -12.69 -15.12
C LYS A 58 -18.46 -12.58 -14.56
N THR A 59 -19.15 -11.50 -14.91
CA THR A 59 -20.58 -11.33 -14.65
C THR A 59 -21.29 -12.42 -15.45
N MET A 60 -21.41 -13.60 -14.85
CA MET A 60 -22.29 -14.63 -15.34
C MET A 60 -23.72 -14.12 -15.23
N PRO A 61 -24.57 -14.43 -16.23
CA PRO A 61 -25.84 -13.76 -16.45
C PRO A 61 -26.71 -13.89 -15.22
N ARG A 62 -27.33 -12.77 -14.84
CA ARG A 62 -28.32 -12.67 -13.78
C ARG A 62 -29.45 -13.65 -14.14
N GLN A 63 -29.40 -14.84 -13.57
CA GLN A 63 -30.44 -15.85 -13.67
C GLN A 63 -31.69 -15.24 -13.04
N ALA A 64 -32.62 -14.79 -13.88
CA ALA A 64 -33.96 -14.40 -13.48
C ALA A 64 -34.73 -15.67 -13.11
N SER A 65 -34.44 -16.22 -11.93
CA SER A 65 -35.30 -17.20 -11.29
C SER A 65 -36.30 -16.43 -10.44
N GLN A 66 -37.56 -16.41 -10.87
CA GLN A 66 -38.76 -16.72 -10.08
C GLN A 66 -40.04 -16.28 -10.83
N PRO A 67 -41.24 -16.79 -10.48
CA PRO A 67 -41.73 -18.13 -10.82
C PRO A 67 -43.10 -18.07 -11.53
N SER A 68 -43.64 -19.24 -11.87
CA SER A 68 -44.95 -19.52 -12.45
C SER A 68 -46.10 -18.54 -12.16
N ALA A 69 -46.78 -18.11 -13.22
CA ALA A 69 -48.23 -18.03 -13.26
C ALA A 69 -48.70 -18.39 -14.68
N GLN A 70 -49.04 -19.68 -14.85
CA GLN A 70 -50.04 -20.08 -15.85
C GLN A 70 -51.29 -19.25 -15.62
N GLN A 71 -51.92 -18.76 -16.70
CA GLN A 71 -53.37 -18.64 -16.80
C GLN A 71 -53.75 -18.44 -18.29
N PRO A 72 -54.97 -18.84 -18.69
CA PRO A 72 -55.17 -19.76 -19.81
C PRO A 72 -56.16 -19.24 -20.87
N ALA A 73 -56.45 -20.13 -21.82
CA ALA A 73 -57.47 -20.12 -22.88
C ALA A 73 -57.08 -19.41 -24.19
#